data_AF-A0A329B3G8-F1
#
_entry.id   AF-A0A329B3G8-F1
#
_cell.length_a   1.000
_cell.length_b   1.000
_cell.length_c   1.000
_cell.angle_alpha   90.00
_cell.angle_beta   90.00
_cell.angle_gamma   90.00
#
_symmetry.space_group_name_H-M   'P 1'
#
loop_
_entity.id
_entity.type
_entity.pdbx_description
1 polymer ?
#
loop_
_entity_poly.entity_id
_entity_poly.type
_entity_poly.pdbx_seq_one_letter_code
_entity_poly.pdbx_strand_id
1 'polypeptide(L)'
;MDEIQQTESTEPKQAARQPKGKNDSVVIHISKERGEAGDVFVGVNGVSYLIKRGVDVTVPRAVLSVLENAVQVEYDPETLDPREVPSYPYSVKG
;
A
#
# COMPACT_ATOMS: atom_id res chain seq x y z
N MET A 1 19.06 16.36 35.94
CA MET A 1 17.65 16.72 35.72
C MET A 1 17.56 17.35 34.33
N ASP A 2 17.17 16.70 33.25
CA ASP A 2 16.76 15.33 33.00
C ASP A 2 17.20 15.01 31.56
N GLU A 3 17.92 13.90 31.43
CA GLU A 3 18.34 13.30 30.18
C GLU A 3 17.12 12.56 29.62
N ILE A 4 16.44 13.13 28.63
CA ILE A 4 15.32 12.45 27.96
C ILE A 4 15.87 11.42 26.97
N GLN A 5 16.06 10.24 27.52
CA GLN A 5 16.28 8.96 26.88
C GLN A 5 15.08 8.57 25.98
N GLN A 6 15.40 8.14 24.75
CA GLN A 6 14.74 7.10 23.94
C GLN A 6 13.21 7.05 23.90
N THR A 7 12.65 7.25 22.69
CA THR A 7 11.62 6.33 22.19
C THR A 7 12.02 5.85 20.80
N GLU A 8 12.64 4.68 20.80
CA GLU A 8 12.83 3.79 19.67
C GLU A 8 11.48 3.65 18.94
N SER A 9 11.40 4.15 17.70
CA SER A 9 10.30 3.78 16.80
C SER A 9 10.46 2.30 16.49
N THR A 10 9.88 1.49 17.36
CA THR A 10 9.68 0.07 17.13
C THR A 10 8.76 -0.04 15.92
N GLU A 11 9.38 -0.29 14.77
CA GLU A 11 8.73 -0.84 13.59
C GLU A 11 7.70 -1.87 14.05
N PRO A 12 6.41 -1.70 13.74
CA PRO A 12 5.50 -2.79 13.96
C PRO A 12 5.83 -3.78 12.85
N LYS A 13 6.70 -4.73 13.20
CA LYS A 13 6.90 -6.06 12.62
C LYS A 13 5.54 -6.74 12.62
N GLN A 14 4.66 -6.26 11.74
CA GLN A 14 3.40 -6.91 11.48
C GLN A 14 3.75 -8.22 10.84
N ALA A 15 3.50 -9.27 11.60
CA ALA A 15 3.51 -10.64 11.19
C ALA A 15 2.52 -10.82 10.01
N ALA A 16 2.93 -10.40 8.83
CA ALA A 16 2.44 -10.95 7.59
C ALA A 16 2.87 -12.42 7.64
N ARG A 17 1.91 -13.29 7.96
CA ARG A 17 2.02 -14.73 7.83
C ARG A 17 2.36 -14.97 6.36
N GLN A 18 3.65 -15.03 6.03
CA GLN A 18 4.12 -15.18 4.65
C GLN A 18 3.48 -16.47 4.11
N PRO A 19 2.57 -16.40 3.12
CA PRO A 19 2.21 -17.61 2.41
C PRO A 19 3.49 -18.07 1.71
N LYS A 20 4.06 -19.19 2.18
CA LYS A 20 5.15 -19.91 1.52
C LYS A 20 4.63 -20.45 0.18
N GLY A 21 4.46 -19.56 -0.79
CA GLY A 21 4.22 -19.83 -2.20
C GLY A 21 5.44 -19.31 -2.95
N LYS A 22 6.16 -20.23 -3.58
CA LYS A 22 7.44 -19.97 -4.25
C LYS A 22 7.27 -18.93 -5.38
N ASN A 23 8.01 -17.82 -5.26
CA ASN A 23 8.68 -17.09 -6.36
C ASN A 23 8.06 -15.82 -6.99
N ASP A 24 7.00 -15.19 -6.48
CA ASP A 24 6.54 -13.89 -7.08
C ASP A 24 6.05 -12.90 -6.01
N SER A 25 6.96 -12.49 -5.12
CA SER A 25 6.74 -11.38 -4.19
C SER A 25 7.46 -10.13 -4.68
N VAL A 26 6.79 -8.99 -4.65
CA VAL A 26 7.31 -7.69 -5.05
C VAL A 26 7.31 -6.73 -3.86
N VAL A 27 8.29 -5.84 -3.81
CA VAL A 27 8.33 -4.76 -2.82
C VAL A 27 7.63 -3.56 -3.41
N ILE A 28 6.60 -3.06 -2.72
CA ILE A 28 5.86 -1.86 -3.12
C ILE A 28 5.99 -0.76 -2.08
N HIS A 29 5.90 0.48 -2.56
CA HIS A 29 5.84 1.68 -1.73
C HIS A 29 4.60 2.48 -2.11
N ILE A 30 3.71 2.71 -1.15
CA ILE A 30 2.57 3.62 -1.31
C ILE A 30 2.86 4.90 -0.55
N SER A 31 2.87 6.03 -1.24
CA SER A 31 3.15 7.33 -0.63
C SER A 31 2.10 7.70 0.42
N LYS A 32 2.54 8.35 1.49
CA LYS A 32 1.68 8.94 2.52
C LYS A 32 1.42 10.40 2.14
N GLU A 33 0.54 10.64 1.18
CA GLU A 33 0.19 12.02 0.80
C GLU A 33 -0.70 12.66 1.86
N ARG A 34 -0.58 13.98 2.03
CA ARG A 34 -1.26 14.72 3.11
C ARG A 34 -2.75 14.87 2.76
N GLY A 35 -3.57 13.97 3.25
CA GLY A 35 -5.02 13.96 3.01
C GLY A 35 -5.58 12.57 2.73
N GLU A 36 -4.72 11.61 2.38
CA GLU A 36 -5.13 10.24 2.12
C GLU A 36 -5.32 9.44 3.42
N ALA A 37 -6.48 8.80 3.54
CA ALA A 37 -6.89 8.09 4.73
C ALA A 37 -6.18 6.73 4.86
N GLY A 38 -5.37 6.59 5.92
CA GLY A 38 -5.04 5.31 6.56
C GLY A 38 -4.23 4.29 5.77
N ASP A 39 -4.04 3.12 6.40
CA ASP A 39 -3.44 1.93 5.78
C ASP A 39 -4.36 1.37 4.69
N VAL A 40 -3.78 0.71 3.67
CA VAL A 40 -4.53 0.12 2.55
C VAL A 40 -4.80 -1.35 2.85
N PHE A 41 -6.08 -1.73 2.85
CA PHE A 41 -6.51 -3.11 3.08
C PHE A 41 -6.89 -3.78 1.76
N VAL A 42 -6.27 -4.92 1.43
CA VAL A 42 -6.46 -5.62 0.16
C VAL A 42 -6.83 -7.08 0.40
N GLY A 43 -7.88 -7.58 -0.23
CA GLY A 43 -8.29 -8.98 -0.19
C GLY A 43 -8.01 -9.70 -1.51
N VAL A 44 -7.32 -10.85 -1.43
CA VAL A 44 -7.04 -11.73 -2.58
C VAL A 44 -7.42 -13.16 -2.22
N ASN A 45 -8.39 -13.74 -2.92
CA ASN A 45 -8.81 -15.15 -2.71
C ASN A 45 -9.07 -15.52 -1.23
N GLY A 46 -9.69 -14.61 -0.48
CA GLY A 46 -9.98 -14.81 0.95
C GLY A 46 -8.80 -14.56 1.90
N VAL A 47 -7.63 -14.18 1.38
CA VAL A 47 -6.48 -13.72 2.18
C VAL A 47 -6.44 -12.19 2.17
N SER A 48 -6.50 -11.59 3.34
CA SER A 48 -6.37 -10.14 3.53
C SER A 48 -4.93 -9.71 3.81
N TYR A 49 -4.54 -8.61 3.20
CA TYR A 49 -3.25 -7.94 3.36
C TYR A 49 -3.46 -6.52 3.85
N LEU A 50 -2.63 -6.09 4.79
CA LEU A 50 -2.58 -4.72 5.26
C LEU A 50 -1.28 -4.09 4.77
N ILE A 51 -1.39 -3.10 3.90
CA ILE A 51 -0.26 -2.36 3.32
C ILE A 51 -0.16 -1.03 4.05
N LYS A 52 0.92 -0.84 4.79
CA LYS A 52 1.20 0.43 5.46
C LYS A 52 1.74 1.44 4.48
N ARG A 53 1.14 2.62 4.44
CA ARG A 53 1.63 3.73 3.61
C ARG A 53 2.90 4.33 4.21
N GLY A 54 3.79 4.80 3.35
CA GLY A 54 5.06 5.45 3.71
C GLY A 54 6.19 4.50 4.08
N VAL A 55 5.99 3.19 3.98
CA VAL A 55 7.03 2.17 4.18
C VAL A 55 7.02 1.17 3.04
N ASP A 56 8.16 0.53 2.81
CA ASP A 56 8.29 -0.53 1.81
C ASP A 56 7.67 -1.84 2.34
N VAL A 57 6.72 -2.41 1.60
CA VAL A 57 5.99 -3.61 1.98
C VAL A 57 6.18 -4.68 0.91
N THR A 58 6.62 -5.87 1.33
CA THR A 58 6.69 -7.04 0.44
C THR A 58 5.31 -7.70 0.34
N VAL A 59 4.76 -7.73 -0.87
CA VAL A 59 3.44 -8.32 -1.16
C VAL A 59 3.53 -9.33 -2.31
N PRO A 60 2.62 -10.31 -2.38
CA PRO A 60 2.52 -11.18 -3.57
C PRO A 60 2.14 -10.39 -4.81
N ARG A 61 2.57 -10.85 -6.00
CA ARG A 61 2.16 -10.32 -7.31
C ARG A 61 0.64 -10.22 -7.49
N ALA A 62 -0.11 -11.13 -6.86
CA ALA A 62 -1.56 -11.08 -6.90
C ALA A 62 -2.14 -9.82 -6.22
N VAL A 63 -1.49 -9.32 -5.16
CA VAL A 63 -1.85 -8.04 -4.52
C VAL A 63 -1.53 -6.86 -5.44
N LEU A 64 -0.40 -6.93 -6.16
CA LEU A 64 -0.03 -5.91 -7.15
C LEU A 64 -1.13 -5.77 -8.22
N SER A 65 -1.62 -6.90 -8.76
CA SER A 65 -2.69 -6.89 -9.75
C SER A 65 -3.98 -6.26 -9.23
N VAL A 66 -4.31 -6.44 -7.94
CA VAL A 66 -5.45 -5.75 -7.34
C VAL A 66 -5.23 -4.24 -7.29
N LEU A 67 -4.02 -3.77 -6.95
CA LEU A 67 -3.70 -2.35 -6.95
C LEU A 67 -3.73 -1.75 -8.37
N GLU A 68 -3.33 -2.50 -9.39
CA GLU A 68 -3.41 -2.08 -10.81
C GLU A 68 -4.86 -1.87 -11.26
N ASN A 69 -5.78 -2.74 -10.80
CA ASN A 69 -7.20 -2.66 -11.13
C ASN A 69 -7.99 -1.73 -10.20
N ALA A 70 -7.37 -1.24 -9.12
CA ALA A 70 -7.99 -0.31 -8.19
C ALA A 70 -7.95 1.11 -8.79
N VAL A 71 -8.88 1.37 -9.71
CA VAL A 71 -9.07 2.68 -10.35
C VAL A 71 -10.33 3.38 -9.86
N GLN A 72 -10.29 4.70 -9.85
CA GLN A 72 -11.42 5.58 -9.59
C GLN A 72 -11.72 6.38 -10.87
N VAL A 73 -13.00 6.60 -11.15
CA VAL A 73 -13.41 7.51 -12.22
C VAL A 73 -13.41 8.93 -11.68
N GLU A 74 -12.54 9.77 -12.23
CA GLU A 74 -12.52 11.21 -12.02
C GLU A 74 -13.09 11.90 -13.25
N TYR A 75 -13.92 12.92 -13.03
CA TYR A 75 -14.49 13.70 -14.13
C TYR A 75 -13.67 14.98 -14.30
N ASP A 76 -13.30 15.28 -15.54
CA ASP A 76 -12.67 16.57 -15.83
C ASP A 76 -13.64 17.70 -15.48
N PRO A 77 -13.23 18.69 -14.66
CA PRO A 77 -14.15 19.71 -14.16
C PRO A 77 -14.64 20.66 -15.27
N GLU A 78 -13.94 20.74 -16.40
CA GLU A 78 -14.32 21.59 -17.53
C GLU A 78 -15.12 20.83 -18.58
N THR A 79 -14.69 19.62 -18.92
CA THR A 79 -15.31 18.86 -20.03
C THR A 79 -16.30 17.78 -19.57
N LEU A 80 -16.32 17.44 -18.28
CA LEU A 80 -17.08 16.33 -17.70
C LEU A 80 -16.75 14.96 -18.32
N ASP A 81 -15.60 14.82 -18.98
CA ASP A 81 -15.15 13.55 -19.52
C ASP A 81 -14.64 12.64 -18.39
N PRO A 82 -15.04 11.35 -18.37
CA PRO A 82 -14.55 10.40 -17.37
C PRO A 82 -13.09 10.00 -17.66
N ARG A 83 -12.26 10.01 -16.62
CA ARG A 83 -10.88 9.53 -16.62
C ARG A 83 -10.69 8.48 -15.54
N GLU A 84 -10.04 7.38 -15.87
CA GLU A 84 -9.68 6.35 -14.90
C GLU A 84 -8.33 6.70 -14.29
N VAL A 85 -8.33 7.04 -13.00
CA VAL A 85 -7.13 7.34 -12.23
C VAL A 85 -6.87 6.24 -11.19
N PRO A 86 -5.63 5.79 -10.96
CA PRO A 86 -5.33 4.83 -9.91
C PRO A 86 -5.77 5.35 -8.54
N SER A 87 -6.59 4.58 -7.82
CA SER A 87 -7.08 4.94 -6.50
C SER A 87 -6.00 4.88 -5.42
N TYR A 88 -4.96 4.07 -5.64
CA TYR A 88 -3.84 3.89 -4.71
C TYR A 88 -2.52 3.97 -5.49
N PRO A 89 -1.98 5.17 -5.76
CA PRO A 89 -0.72 5.31 -6.47
C PRO A 89 0.43 4.65 -5.70
N TYR A 90 1.13 3.72 -6.35
CA TYR A 90 2.22 2.95 -5.76
C TYR A 90 3.46 2.93 -6.67
N SER A 91 4.61 2.59 -6.10
CA SER A 91 5.86 2.35 -6.83
C SER A 91 6.41 0.98 -6.49
N VAL A 92 6.86 0.23 -7.50
CA VAL A 92 7.54 -1.07 -7.30
C VAL A 92 9.05 -0.82 -7.14
N LYS A 93 9.65 -1.40 -6.10
CA LYS A 93 11.10 -1.39 -5.88
C LYS A 93 11.65 -2.74 -6.36
N GLY A 94 12.53 -2.69 -7.34
CA GLY A 94 13.25 -3.84 -7.92
C GLY A 94 14.60 -4.08 -7.27
#